data_AF-A0A946HFT5-F1
#
_entry.id   AF-A0A946HFT5-F1
#
_cell.length_a   1.000
_cell.length_b   1.000
_cell.length_c   1.000
_cell.angle_alpha   90.00
_cell.angle_beta   90.00
_cell.angle_gamma   90.00
#
_symmetry.space_group_name_H-M   'P 1'
#
loop_
_entity.id
_entity.type
_entity.pdbx_description
1 polymer ?
#
loop_
_entity_poly.entity_id
_entity_poly.type
_entity_poly.pdbx_seq_one_letter_code
_entity_poly.pdbx_strand_id
1 'polypeptide(L)'
;MTAQDSPDTDGAEDQDPEPGNPDPAASEIPEVSSVEWLQQFADGDEAAFERLLEEELPKLRRRVEDRLGVDLRRRIDPSDVLQQAALDVYQLRSGFEDRGLPAFRAWLKTVTFNNLNRLIEKELAQKRDPRREKRRAMSAGASQSLDPLGNLAASISSPSAGLHRQEALNLLQNCLDMLGDDDRDLLRWIDEENMGYEEVARRLSINIDTTRRRHSRAIARLKKMAETMRAGDSEQNGAP
;
A
#
# COMPACT_ATOMS: atom_id res chain seq x y z
N MET A 1 -10.78 -49.03 64.65
CA MET A 1 -12.00 -48.41 65.21
C MET A 1 -11.56 -47.12 65.86
N THR A 2 -11.99 -45.93 65.49
CA THR A 2 -12.95 -45.38 64.53
C THR A 2 -12.57 -43.88 64.53
N ALA A 3 -12.38 -43.24 63.38
CA ALA A 3 -13.19 -42.09 62.91
C ALA A 3 -13.70 -41.18 64.05
N GLN A 4 -13.63 -39.86 64.02
CA GLN A 4 -13.62 -38.82 62.99
C GLN A 4 -13.69 -37.52 63.84
N ASP A 5 -13.11 -36.40 63.41
CA ASP A 5 -13.91 -35.23 63.03
C ASP A 5 -13.01 -34.03 62.68
N SER A 6 -13.00 -33.80 61.37
CA SER A 6 -13.05 -32.56 60.59
C SER A 6 -12.27 -31.28 60.90
N PRO A 7 -11.88 -30.56 59.82
CA PRO A 7 -11.03 -29.37 59.80
C PRO A 7 -11.86 -28.08 59.68
N ASP A 8 -11.22 -26.90 59.78
CA ASP A 8 -11.71 -25.67 59.12
C ASP A 8 -10.67 -24.55 59.13
N THR A 9 -10.25 -24.12 57.94
CA THR A 9 -10.05 -22.74 57.42
C THR A 9 -9.11 -22.85 56.21
N ASP A 10 -9.63 -22.95 55.00
CA ASP A 10 -10.22 -21.89 54.16
C ASP A 10 -9.17 -20.96 53.53
N GLY A 11 -9.27 -20.82 52.21
CA GLY A 11 -8.88 -19.58 51.54
C GLY A 11 -7.88 -19.70 50.39
N ALA A 12 -8.43 -19.70 49.17
CA ALA A 12 -7.86 -19.22 47.90
C ALA A 12 -7.01 -20.20 47.07
N GLU A 13 -7.70 -21.01 46.26
CA GLU A 13 -7.20 -21.46 44.96
C GLU A 13 -7.17 -20.26 44.00
N ASP A 14 -5.96 -19.85 43.59
CA ASP A 14 -5.72 -19.03 42.40
C ASP A 14 -6.16 -19.81 41.15
N GLN A 15 -7.30 -19.45 40.59
CA GLN A 15 -7.64 -19.82 39.21
C GLN A 15 -7.02 -18.79 38.27
N ASP A 16 -5.84 -19.11 37.76
CA ASP A 16 -5.32 -18.48 36.54
C ASP A 16 -6.28 -18.77 35.37
N PRO A 17 -6.79 -17.76 34.64
CA PRO A 17 -7.54 -18.02 33.42
C PRO A 17 -6.58 -18.53 32.34
N GLU A 18 -6.86 -19.74 31.82
CA GLU A 18 -6.16 -20.29 30.66
C GLU A 18 -6.05 -19.25 29.52
N PRO A 19 -4.89 -19.14 28.84
CA PRO A 19 -4.78 -18.31 27.66
C PRO A 19 -5.69 -18.89 26.57
N GLY A 20 -6.79 -18.18 26.31
CA GLY A 20 -7.73 -18.49 25.26
C GLY A 20 -7.01 -18.80 23.95
N ASN A 21 -7.13 -20.06 23.54
CA ASN A 21 -6.74 -20.53 22.23
C ASN A 21 -7.38 -19.59 21.18
N PRO A 22 -6.62 -18.92 20.29
CA PRO A 22 -7.23 -18.09 19.27
C PRO A 22 -8.10 -18.99 18.39
N ASP A 23 -9.36 -18.59 18.31
CA ASP A 23 -10.42 -19.19 17.50
C ASP A 23 -9.89 -19.54 16.09
N PRO A 24 -9.89 -20.82 15.65
CA PRO A 24 -9.39 -21.23 14.34
C PRO A 24 -10.35 -20.83 13.20
N ALA A 25 -11.42 -20.08 13.46
CA ALA A 25 -12.36 -19.59 12.47
C ALA A 25 -11.88 -18.32 11.71
N ALA A 26 -10.57 -18.11 11.59
CA ALA A 26 -10.00 -17.15 10.65
C ALA A 26 -10.12 -17.69 9.21
N SER A 27 -11.32 -17.52 8.64
CA SER A 27 -11.53 -17.23 7.21
C SER A 27 -10.80 -18.12 6.20
N GLU A 28 -11.10 -19.42 6.19
CA GLU A 28 -10.83 -20.28 5.03
C GLU A 28 -11.96 -20.17 3.99
N ILE A 29 -11.95 -19.09 3.20
CA ILE A 29 -12.64 -19.03 1.88
C ILE A 29 -11.54 -18.59 0.88
N PRO A 30 -11.31 -19.33 -0.22
CA PRO A 30 -9.96 -19.59 -0.69
C PRO A 30 -9.43 -18.49 -1.62
N GLU A 31 -8.15 -18.10 -1.46
CA GLU A 31 -7.39 -17.26 -2.40
C GLU A 31 -7.49 -17.75 -3.86
N VAL A 32 -7.81 -19.03 -4.05
CA VAL A 32 -8.12 -19.68 -5.32
C VAL A 32 -9.18 -18.90 -6.12
N SER A 33 -10.26 -18.42 -5.48
CA SER A 33 -11.33 -17.69 -6.19
C SER A 33 -10.89 -16.32 -6.69
N SER A 34 -10.05 -15.59 -5.93
CA SER A 34 -9.55 -14.28 -6.37
C SER A 34 -8.54 -14.39 -7.51
N VAL A 35 -7.70 -15.43 -7.52
CA VAL A 35 -6.78 -15.70 -8.63
C VAL A 35 -7.57 -16.09 -9.89
N GLU A 36 -8.59 -16.93 -9.75
CA GLU A 36 -9.45 -17.35 -10.86
C GLU A 36 -10.22 -16.16 -11.46
N TRP A 37 -10.81 -15.29 -10.64
CA TRP A 37 -11.52 -14.12 -11.15
C TRP A 37 -10.60 -13.12 -11.84
N LEU A 38 -9.35 -12.98 -11.39
CA LEU A 38 -8.37 -12.16 -12.07
C LEU A 38 -8.04 -12.70 -13.47
N GLN A 39 -7.87 -14.02 -13.60
CA GLN A 39 -7.66 -14.68 -14.89
C GLN A 39 -8.87 -14.53 -15.80
N GLN A 40 -10.09 -14.76 -15.28
CA GLN A 40 -11.33 -14.59 -16.03
C GLN A 40 -11.49 -13.15 -16.53
N PHE A 41 -11.13 -12.15 -15.72
CA PHE A 41 -11.11 -10.75 -16.16
C PHE A 41 -10.10 -10.52 -17.29
N ALA A 42 -8.88 -11.09 -17.19
CA ALA A 42 -7.89 -11.02 -18.26
C ALA A 42 -8.39 -11.67 -19.57
N ASP A 43 -9.22 -12.71 -19.47
CA ASP A 43 -9.90 -13.37 -20.58
C ASP A 43 -11.15 -12.62 -21.09
N GLY A 44 -11.53 -11.50 -20.45
CA GLY A 44 -12.60 -10.60 -20.88
C GLY A 44 -13.93 -10.74 -20.14
N ASP A 45 -14.01 -11.54 -19.06
CA ASP A 45 -15.19 -11.57 -18.19
C ASP A 45 -15.20 -10.35 -17.25
N GLU A 46 -15.94 -9.34 -17.67
CA GLU A 46 -16.13 -8.11 -16.91
C GLU A 46 -16.78 -8.35 -15.52
N ALA A 47 -17.65 -9.35 -15.40
CA ALA A 47 -18.32 -9.66 -14.14
C ALA A 47 -17.36 -10.31 -13.13
N ALA A 48 -16.27 -10.93 -13.59
CA ALA A 48 -15.23 -11.44 -12.71
C ALA A 48 -14.48 -10.30 -11.99
N PHE A 49 -14.32 -9.15 -12.63
CA PHE A 49 -13.69 -7.98 -12.02
C PHE A 49 -14.52 -7.40 -10.87
N GLU A 50 -15.85 -7.35 -11.03
CA GLU A 50 -16.76 -6.89 -9.98
C GLU A 50 -16.65 -7.79 -8.74
N ARG A 51 -16.69 -9.11 -8.91
CA ARG A 51 -16.52 -10.09 -7.81
C ARG A 51 -15.16 -9.95 -7.13
N LEU A 52 -14.10 -9.74 -7.92
CA LEU A 52 -12.76 -9.53 -7.40
C LEU A 52 -12.70 -8.27 -6.52
N LEU A 53 -13.35 -7.17 -6.93
CA LEU A 53 -13.41 -5.96 -6.12
C LEU A 53 -14.24 -6.14 -4.85
N GLU A 54 -15.41 -6.78 -4.95
CA GLU A 54 -16.27 -7.05 -3.79
C GLU A 54 -15.54 -7.85 -2.70
N GLU A 55 -14.64 -8.75 -3.10
CA GLU A 55 -13.83 -9.56 -2.19
C GLU A 55 -12.60 -8.82 -1.64
N GLU A 56 -11.83 -8.13 -2.50
CA GLU A 56 -10.53 -7.59 -2.11
C GLU A 56 -10.61 -6.20 -1.45
N LEU A 57 -11.59 -5.39 -1.82
CA LEU A 57 -11.69 -4.00 -1.40
C LEU A 57 -12.06 -3.84 0.10
N PRO A 58 -12.98 -4.65 0.68
CA PRO A 58 -13.25 -4.63 2.13
C PRO A 58 -12.02 -4.93 3.00
N LYS A 59 -11.05 -5.69 2.48
CA LYS A 59 -9.79 -6.02 3.20
C LYS A 59 -8.94 -4.77 3.50
N LEU A 60 -9.18 -3.66 2.79
CA LEU A 60 -8.51 -2.38 3.02
C LEU A 60 -9.17 -1.53 4.12
N ARG A 61 -10.38 -1.86 4.57
CA ARG A 61 -11.16 -1.04 5.50
C ARG A 61 -10.39 -0.67 6.76
N ARG A 62 -9.81 -1.65 7.45
CA ARG A 62 -9.06 -1.41 8.69
C ARG A 62 -7.91 -0.43 8.48
N ARG A 63 -7.17 -0.56 7.37
CA ARG A 63 -6.06 0.33 7.06
C ARG A 63 -6.52 1.76 6.75
N VAL A 64 -7.67 1.92 6.08
CA VAL A 64 -8.30 3.22 5.85
C VAL A 64 -8.71 3.85 7.18
N GLU A 65 -9.33 3.07 8.06
CA GLU A 65 -9.73 3.50 9.40
C GLU A 65 -8.55 3.95 10.26
N ASP A 66 -7.49 3.16 10.30
CA ASP A 66 -6.26 3.46 11.03
C ASP A 66 -5.61 4.76 10.52
N ARG A 67 -5.63 4.97 9.19
CA ARG A 67 -5.06 6.15 8.54
C ARG A 67 -5.85 7.43 8.82
N LEU A 68 -7.18 7.32 8.91
CA LEU A 68 -8.03 8.45 9.28
C LEU A 68 -7.83 8.83 10.77
N GLY A 69 -7.66 7.83 11.63
CA GLY A 69 -7.66 8.06 13.08
C GLY A 69 -9.00 8.59 13.60
N VAL A 70 -9.08 8.81 14.91
CA VAL A 70 -10.35 9.15 15.59
C VAL A 70 -10.95 10.48 15.09
N ASP A 71 -10.11 11.48 14.83
CA ASP A 71 -10.57 12.83 14.49
C ASP A 71 -11.13 12.95 13.07
N LEU A 72 -10.47 12.33 12.08
CA LEU A 72 -10.94 12.41 10.68
C LEU A 72 -12.11 11.47 10.42
N ARG A 73 -12.24 10.35 11.16
CA ARG A 73 -13.40 9.44 11.07
C ARG A 73 -14.73 10.11 11.42
N ARG A 74 -14.72 11.24 12.13
CA ARG A 74 -15.93 12.04 12.39
C ARG A 74 -16.42 12.84 11.17
N ARG A 75 -15.58 12.95 10.14
CA ARG A 75 -15.80 13.83 8.97
C ARG A 75 -15.72 13.07 7.64
N ILE A 76 -14.97 11.97 7.62
CA ILE A 76 -14.79 11.10 6.46
C ILE A 76 -15.26 9.69 6.88
N ASP A 77 -16.28 9.16 6.21
CA ASP A 77 -16.68 7.77 6.37
C ASP A 77 -15.71 6.85 5.60
N PRO A 78 -15.09 5.85 6.25
CA PRO A 78 -14.28 4.86 5.56
C PRO A 78 -15.01 4.18 4.39
N SER A 79 -16.33 4.00 4.50
CA SER A 79 -17.17 3.36 3.48
C SER A 79 -17.25 4.21 2.22
N ASP A 80 -17.34 5.54 2.35
CA ASP A 80 -17.31 6.46 1.21
C ASP A 80 -15.97 6.42 0.47
N VAL A 81 -14.86 6.28 1.21
CA VAL A 81 -13.52 6.13 0.64
C VAL A 81 -13.43 4.86 -0.20
N LEU A 82 -13.92 3.74 0.35
CA LEU A 82 -13.91 2.45 -0.32
C LEU A 82 -14.82 2.43 -1.55
N GLN A 83 -16.01 3.03 -1.46
CA GLN A 83 -16.93 3.16 -2.61
C GLN A 83 -16.32 4.00 -3.73
N GLN A 84 -15.71 5.14 -3.40
CA GLN A 84 -15.02 5.96 -4.41
C GLN A 84 -13.84 5.20 -5.03
N ALA A 85 -13.09 4.44 -4.22
CA ALA A 85 -12.01 3.59 -4.73
C ALA A 85 -12.54 2.52 -5.69
N ALA A 86 -13.67 1.88 -5.39
CA ALA A 86 -14.27 0.90 -6.30
C ALA A 86 -14.60 1.52 -7.66
N LEU A 87 -15.20 2.71 -7.68
CA LEU A 87 -15.53 3.45 -8.91
C LEU A 87 -14.26 3.81 -9.70
N ASP A 88 -13.24 4.34 -9.04
CA ASP A 88 -12.01 4.78 -9.69
C ASP A 88 -11.21 3.58 -10.24
N VAL A 89 -11.12 2.49 -9.47
CA VAL A 89 -10.49 1.23 -9.91
C VAL A 89 -11.23 0.66 -11.11
N TYR A 90 -12.56 0.63 -11.07
CA TYR A 90 -13.36 0.21 -12.20
C TYR A 90 -13.09 1.08 -13.44
N GLN A 91 -13.06 2.40 -13.32
CA GLN A 91 -12.73 3.27 -14.46
C GLN A 91 -11.32 3.06 -15.03
N LEU A 92 -10.35 2.72 -14.18
CA LEU A 92 -8.95 2.56 -14.54
C LEU A 92 -8.57 1.13 -14.96
N ARG A 93 -9.50 0.17 -14.86
CA ARG A 93 -9.24 -1.26 -15.11
C ARG A 93 -8.63 -1.58 -16.47
N SER A 94 -8.95 -0.82 -17.51
CA SER A 94 -8.38 -1.01 -18.85
C SER A 94 -6.89 -0.69 -18.95
N GLY A 95 -6.35 0.07 -17.98
CA GLY A 95 -4.92 0.36 -17.86
C GLY A 95 -4.18 -0.57 -16.90
N PHE A 96 -4.86 -1.53 -16.27
CA PHE A 96 -4.23 -2.49 -15.39
C PHE A 96 -3.50 -3.56 -16.22
N GLU A 97 -2.21 -3.73 -15.97
CA GLU A 97 -1.41 -4.83 -16.51
C GLU A 97 -1.52 -6.02 -15.56
N ASP A 98 -2.12 -7.12 -16.02
CA ASP A 98 -2.23 -8.33 -15.21
C ASP A 98 -0.84 -8.95 -14.97
N ARG A 99 -0.36 -8.77 -13.75
CA ARG A 99 0.88 -9.34 -13.23
C ARG A 99 0.61 -10.25 -12.02
N GLY A 100 -0.62 -10.74 -11.92
CA GLY A 100 -1.12 -11.61 -10.84
C GLY A 100 -1.72 -10.86 -9.65
N LEU A 101 -2.34 -11.64 -8.76
CA LEU A 101 -3.11 -11.14 -7.61
C LEU A 101 -2.31 -10.20 -6.67
N PRO A 102 -1.01 -10.41 -6.39
CA PRO A 102 -0.24 -9.47 -5.59
C PRO A 102 -0.12 -8.08 -6.24
N ALA A 103 0.04 -8.03 -7.56
CA ALA A 103 0.12 -6.76 -8.29
C ALA A 103 -1.24 -6.04 -8.30
N PHE A 104 -2.33 -6.79 -8.46
CA PHE A 104 -3.68 -6.26 -8.32
C PHE A 104 -3.92 -5.66 -6.93
N ARG A 105 -3.60 -6.41 -5.86
CA ARG A 105 -3.74 -5.93 -4.46
C ARG A 105 -2.93 -4.67 -4.19
N ALA A 106 -1.70 -4.60 -4.71
CA ALA A 106 -0.86 -3.41 -4.60
C ALA A 106 -1.51 -2.21 -5.31
N TRP A 107 -1.95 -2.41 -6.55
CA TRP A 107 -2.63 -1.37 -7.33
C TRP A 107 -3.93 -0.88 -6.66
N LEU A 108 -4.76 -1.80 -6.17
CA LEU A 108 -6.00 -1.51 -5.44
C LEU A 108 -5.72 -0.69 -4.17
N LYS A 109 -4.70 -1.07 -3.40
CA LYS A 109 -4.24 -0.31 -2.23
C LYS A 109 -3.86 1.12 -2.65
N THR A 110 -3.05 1.26 -3.70
CA THR A 110 -2.58 2.56 -4.18
C THR A 110 -3.73 3.48 -4.59
N VAL A 111 -4.69 3.01 -5.39
CA VAL A 111 -5.86 3.81 -5.78
C VAL A 111 -6.66 4.24 -4.53
N THR A 112 -6.90 3.30 -3.61
CA THR A 112 -7.65 3.56 -2.38
C THR A 112 -6.98 4.63 -1.51
N PHE A 113 -5.68 4.53 -1.28
CA PHE A 113 -4.96 5.49 -0.43
C PHE A 113 -4.73 6.84 -1.13
N ASN A 114 -4.61 6.88 -2.45
CA ASN A 114 -4.60 8.14 -3.19
C ASN A 114 -5.93 8.89 -3.03
N ASN A 115 -7.05 8.18 -3.10
CA ASN A 115 -8.37 8.75 -2.82
C ASN A 115 -8.50 9.26 -1.39
N LEU A 116 -8.08 8.44 -0.43
CA LEU A 116 -8.07 8.82 0.98
C LEU A 116 -7.23 10.07 1.22
N ASN A 117 -6.00 10.11 0.71
CA ASN A 117 -5.11 11.25 0.87
C ASN A 117 -5.71 12.53 0.25
N ARG A 118 -6.35 12.44 -0.93
CA ARG A 118 -7.06 13.57 -1.55
C ARG A 118 -8.18 14.11 -0.66
N LEU A 119 -8.95 13.24 -0.01
CA LEU A 119 -10.00 13.64 0.93
C LEU A 119 -9.40 14.29 2.17
N ILE A 120 -8.37 13.70 2.77
CA ILE A 120 -7.67 14.26 3.93
C ILE A 120 -7.11 15.66 3.60
N GLU A 121 -6.44 15.83 2.45
CA GLU A 121 -5.91 17.11 2.00
C GLU A 121 -7.01 18.17 1.86
N LYS A 122 -8.17 17.80 1.28
CA LYS A 122 -9.33 18.69 1.17
C LYS A 122 -9.84 19.12 2.55
N GLU A 123 -9.98 18.17 3.47
CA GLU A 123 -10.45 18.42 4.84
C GLU A 123 -9.49 19.31 5.65
N LEU A 124 -8.18 19.17 5.43
CA LEU A 124 -7.15 20.02 6.05
C LEU A 124 -7.08 21.40 5.41
N ALA A 125 -7.32 21.51 4.09
CA ALA A 125 -7.36 22.77 3.38
C ALA A 125 -8.56 23.64 3.81
N GLN A 126 -9.74 23.05 4.00
CA GLN A 126 -10.93 23.75 4.51
C GLN A 126 -10.70 24.36 5.91
N LYS A 127 -9.85 23.73 6.75
CA LYS A 127 -9.45 24.28 8.05
C LYS A 127 -8.45 25.44 7.95
N ARG A 128 -7.81 25.64 6.80
CA ARG A 128 -6.74 26.63 6.57
C ARG A 128 -7.19 27.67 5.52
N ASP A 129 -8.02 28.62 5.94
CA ASP A 129 -8.43 29.86 5.23
C ASP A 129 -8.78 29.70 3.72
N PRO A 130 -10.06 29.87 3.29
CA PRO A 130 -10.55 29.57 1.93
C PRO A 130 -9.78 30.16 0.75
N ARG A 131 -8.97 31.20 0.96
CA ARG A 131 -8.19 31.88 -0.09
C ARG A 131 -7.09 31.01 -0.72
N ARG A 132 -6.67 29.90 -0.09
CA ARG A 132 -5.60 29.02 -0.59
C ARG A 132 -6.09 27.90 -1.53
N GLU A 133 -7.40 27.76 -1.71
CA GLU A 133 -8.06 26.70 -2.49
C GLU A 133 -7.88 26.87 -4.02
N LYS A 134 -7.96 28.11 -4.54
CA LYS A 134 -7.92 28.41 -5.98
C LYS A 134 -6.60 28.08 -6.69
N ARG A 135 -5.49 27.88 -5.97
CA ARG A 135 -4.18 27.55 -6.59
C ARG A 135 -3.92 26.04 -6.75
N ARG A 136 -4.66 25.17 -6.05
CA ARG A 136 -4.36 23.72 -6.02
C ARG A 136 -5.22 22.88 -6.97
N ALA A 137 -6.46 23.31 -7.26
CA ALA A 137 -7.36 22.61 -8.18
C ALA A 137 -6.76 22.44 -9.61
N MET A 138 -5.82 23.30 -10.00
CA MET A 138 -5.16 23.27 -11.31
C MET A 138 -4.06 22.21 -11.46
N SER A 139 -3.63 21.53 -10.38
CA SER A 139 -2.53 20.55 -10.43
C SER A 139 -2.98 19.08 -10.35
N ALA A 140 -4.27 18.81 -10.09
CA ALA A 140 -4.79 17.46 -9.87
C ALA A 140 -5.17 16.71 -11.17
N GLY A 141 -4.93 17.31 -12.35
CA GLY A 141 -5.42 16.82 -13.63
C GLY A 141 -4.42 16.01 -14.48
N ALA A 142 -3.23 15.69 -13.98
CA ALA A 142 -2.30 14.85 -14.73
C ALA A 142 -2.38 13.43 -14.18
N SER A 143 -2.78 12.48 -15.04
CA SER A 143 -2.62 11.04 -14.82
C SER A 143 -1.14 10.75 -14.51
N GLN A 144 -0.79 10.81 -13.23
CA GLN A 144 0.48 10.34 -12.72
C GLN A 144 0.31 8.85 -12.48
N SER A 145 1.28 8.06 -12.96
CA SER A 145 1.39 6.64 -12.64
C SER A 145 1.12 6.46 -11.15
N LEU A 146 0.07 5.70 -10.82
CA LEU A 146 -0.40 5.58 -9.45
C LEU A 146 0.67 4.96 -8.54
N ASP A 147 1.53 4.11 -9.11
CA ASP A 147 2.65 3.45 -8.45
C ASP A 147 3.95 3.54 -9.28
N PRO A 148 4.64 4.69 -9.27
CA PRO A 148 5.87 4.87 -10.06
C PRO A 148 7.01 3.96 -9.61
N LEU A 149 7.11 3.67 -8.31
CA LEU A 149 8.16 2.82 -7.76
C LEU A 149 7.89 1.34 -8.03
N GLY A 150 6.65 0.87 -7.89
CA GLY A 150 6.27 -0.48 -8.30
C GLY A 150 6.39 -0.69 -9.81
N ASN A 151 6.12 0.33 -10.63
CA ASN A 151 6.40 0.27 -12.06
C ASN A 151 7.89 0.28 -12.38
N LEU A 152 8.71 1.01 -11.63
CA LEU A 152 10.16 0.91 -11.75
C LEU A 152 10.64 -0.50 -11.37
N ALA A 153 10.19 -1.03 -10.22
CA ALA A 153 10.48 -2.38 -9.74
C ALA A 153 10.06 -3.46 -10.76
N ALA A 154 8.90 -3.33 -11.38
CA ALA A 154 8.42 -4.23 -12.41
C ALA A 154 9.23 -4.11 -13.72
N SER A 155 9.63 -2.89 -14.10
CA SER A 155 10.44 -2.65 -15.30
C SER A 155 11.87 -3.21 -15.19
N ILE A 156 12.42 -3.23 -13.97
CA ILE A 156 13.71 -3.86 -13.69
C ILE A 156 13.57 -5.38 -13.49
N SER A 157 12.39 -5.88 -13.08
CA SER A 157 12.15 -7.30 -12.77
C SER A 157 11.40 -8.05 -13.89
N SER A 158 11.74 -7.81 -15.16
CA SER A 158 11.06 -8.44 -16.31
C SER A 158 10.93 -9.97 -16.12
N PRO A 159 9.75 -10.58 -16.35
CA PRO A 159 9.50 -11.99 -16.01
C PRO A 159 10.28 -12.96 -16.91
N SER A 160 11.50 -13.30 -16.53
CA SER A 160 12.16 -14.54 -16.95
C SER A 160 13.10 -15.00 -15.83
N ALA A 161 12.89 -16.20 -15.30
CA ALA A 161 13.70 -16.91 -14.29
C ALA A 161 13.84 -16.23 -12.90
N GLY A 162 13.52 -16.97 -11.82
CA GLY A 162 13.59 -16.49 -10.44
C GLY A 162 14.96 -15.95 -9.98
N LEU A 163 16.05 -16.32 -10.66
CA LEU A 163 17.38 -15.73 -10.50
C LEU A 163 17.41 -14.23 -10.87
N HIS A 164 16.83 -13.86 -12.01
CA HIS A 164 16.77 -12.47 -12.45
C HIS A 164 15.88 -11.59 -11.55
N ARG A 165 14.87 -12.18 -10.88
CA ARG A 165 14.03 -11.42 -9.92
C ARG A 165 14.82 -11.05 -8.67
N GLN A 166 15.59 -11.99 -8.13
CA GLN A 166 16.39 -11.73 -6.93
C GLN A 166 17.53 -10.75 -7.24
N GLU A 167 18.17 -10.89 -8.41
CA GLU A 167 19.14 -9.93 -8.92
C GLU A 167 18.53 -8.53 -9.10
N ALA A 168 17.34 -8.42 -9.68
CA ALA A 168 16.63 -7.14 -9.84
C ALA A 168 16.27 -6.49 -8.49
N LEU A 169 15.85 -7.29 -7.49
CA LEU A 169 15.58 -6.80 -6.15
C LEU A 169 16.85 -6.34 -5.43
N ASN A 170 17.95 -7.07 -5.58
CA ASN A 170 19.25 -6.68 -5.03
C ASN A 170 19.75 -5.37 -5.69
N LEU A 171 19.57 -5.23 -7.01
CA LEU A 171 19.91 -4.02 -7.74
C LEU A 171 19.08 -2.83 -7.26
N LEU A 172 17.77 -3.01 -7.05
CA LEU A 172 16.91 -1.99 -6.46
C LEU A 172 17.38 -1.60 -5.05
N GLN A 173 17.71 -2.58 -4.21
CA GLN A 173 18.20 -2.35 -2.85
C GLN A 173 19.51 -1.55 -2.87
N ASN A 174 20.46 -1.92 -3.73
CA ASN A 174 21.71 -1.18 -3.91
C ASN A 174 21.46 0.26 -4.38
N CYS A 175 20.50 0.48 -5.28
CA CYS A 175 20.12 1.83 -5.74
C CYS A 175 19.50 2.66 -4.60
N LEU A 176 18.67 2.03 -3.76
CA LEU A 176 18.11 2.67 -2.56
C LEU A 176 19.20 2.98 -1.55
N ASP A 177 20.20 2.11 -1.40
CA ASP A 177 21.36 2.29 -0.51
C ASP A 177 22.22 3.50 -0.88
N MET A 178 22.28 3.84 -2.17
CA MET A 178 22.97 5.03 -2.68
C MET A 178 22.18 6.34 -2.51
N LEU A 179 20.90 6.29 -2.13
CA LEU A 179 20.12 7.47 -1.78
C LEU A 179 20.43 7.92 -0.36
N GLY A 180 20.48 9.25 -0.16
CA GLY A 180 20.55 9.81 1.18
C GLY A 180 19.29 9.47 1.99
N ASP A 181 19.44 9.38 3.32
CA ASP A 181 18.41 8.88 4.25
C ASP A 181 17.06 9.61 4.08
N ASP A 182 17.08 10.93 3.94
CA ASP A 182 15.90 11.75 3.66
C ASP A 182 15.12 11.32 2.40
N ASP A 183 15.84 11.01 1.31
CA ASP A 183 15.21 10.65 0.03
C ASP A 183 14.66 9.21 0.11
N ARG A 184 15.33 8.32 0.84
CA ARG A 184 14.88 6.95 1.09
C ARG A 184 13.63 6.90 1.97
N ASP A 185 13.62 7.65 3.07
CA ASP A 185 12.45 7.73 3.95
C ASP A 185 11.27 8.39 3.25
N LEU A 186 11.53 9.40 2.42
CA LEU A 186 10.51 10.00 1.58
C LEU A 186 9.86 8.98 0.63
N LEU A 187 10.67 8.14 -0.04
CA LEU A 187 10.16 7.10 -0.95
C LEU A 187 9.38 6.03 -0.18
N ARG A 188 9.92 5.56 0.95
CA ARG A 188 9.26 4.61 1.84
C ARG A 188 7.87 5.11 2.26
N TRP A 189 7.78 6.34 2.76
CA TRP A 189 6.51 6.89 3.20
C TRP A 189 5.51 7.04 2.05
N ILE A 190 5.94 7.55 0.88
CA ILE A 190 5.01 7.82 -0.22
C ILE A 190 4.62 6.52 -0.93
N ASP A 191 5.58 5.70 -1.33
CA ASP A 191 5.36 4.58 -2.23
C ASP A 191 4.99 3.29 -1.46
N GLU A 192 5.64 3.01 -0.32
CA GLU A 192 5.34 1.79 0.46
C GLU A 192 4.17 2.02 1.43
N GLU A 193 4.23 3.11 2.20
CA GLU A 193 3.22 3.43 3.23
C GLU A 193 2.02 4.20 2.65
N ASN A 194 2.05 4.61 1.39
CA ASN A 194 0.97 5.36 0.73
C ASN A 194 0.61 6.66 1.48
N MET A 195 1.62 7.34 2.02
CA MET A 195 1.47 8.57 2.76
C MET A 195 1.28 9.77 1.83
N GLY A 196 0.28 10.60 2.11
CA GLY A 196 0.05 11.84 1.37
C GLY A 196 1.20 12.85 1.49
N TYR A 197 1.43 13.61 0.43
CA TYR A 197 2.52 14.59 0.34
C TYR A 197 2.48 15.65 1.43
N GLU A 198 1.30 16.08 1.91
CA GLU A 198 1.20 17.04 2.99
C GLU A 198 1.71 16.51 4.35
N GLU A 199 1.55 15.22 4.62
CA GLU A 199 2.07 14.59 5.84
C GLU A 199 3.60 14.44 5.75
N VAL A 200 4.10 13.95 4.61
CA VAL A 200 5.54 13.82 4.36
C VAL A 200 6.25 15.17 4.44
N ALA A 201 5.65 16.22 3.85
CA ALA A 201 6.16 17.58 3.93
C ALA A 201 6.29 18.07 5.39
N ARG A 202 5.31 17.75 6.25
CA ARG A 202 5.36 18.05 7.68
C ARG A 202 6.46 17.29 8.39
N ARG A 203 6.62 15.99 8.14
CA ARG A 203 7.67 15.15 8.75
C ARG A 203 9.07 15.66 8.41
N LEU A 204 9.29 16.01 7.15
CA LEU A 204 10.57 16.55 6.68
C LEU A 204 10.75 18.05 6.97
N SER A 205 9.76 18.73 7.56
CA SER A 205 9.77 20.18 7.79
C SER A 205 10.08 21.00 6.51
N ILE A 206 9.54 20.59 5.37
CA ILE A 206 9.69 21.27 4.07
C ILE A 206 8.32 21.61 3.45
N ASN A 207 8.30 22.44 2.40
CA ASN A 207 7.07 22.73 1.67
C ASN A 207 6.59 21.51 0.84
N ILE A 208 5.27 21.40 0.62
CA ILE A 208 4.64 20.36 -0.22
C ILE A 208 5.20 20.36 -1.65
N ASP A 209 5.42 21.53 -2.26
CA ASP A 209 5.97 21.64 -3.62
C ASP A 209 7.43 21.16 -3.67
N THR A 210 8.16 21.34 -2.57
CA THR A 210 9.52 20.81 -2.42
C THR A 210 9.47 19.29 -2.27
N THR A 211 8.52 18.77 -1.50
CA THR A 211 8.31 17.32 -1.31
C THR A 211 7.99 16.62 -2.63
N ARG A 212 7.03 17.14 -3.42
CA ARG A 212 6.69 16.60 -4.75
C ARG A 212 7.89 16.58 -5.68
N ARG A 213 8.64 17.70 -5.77
CA ARG A 213 9.86 17.78 -6.57
C ARG A 213 10.99 16.87 -6.06
N ARG A 214 11.06 16.63 -4.76
CA ARG A 214 12.04 15.71 -4.15
C ARG A 214 11.69 14.27 -4.51
N HIS A 215 10.43 13.87 -4.35
CA HIS A 215 9.91 12.56 -4.78
C HIS A 215 10.18 12.27 -6.25
N SER A 216 9.78 13.17 -7.16
CA SER A 216 10.01 12.97 -8.60
C SER A 216 11.50 12.86 -8.94
N ARG A 217 12.37 13.62 -8.26
CA ARG A 217 13.82 13.54 -8.47
C ARG A 217 14.42 12.26 -7.90
N ALA A 218 13.94 11.79 -6.75
CA ALA A 218 14.38 10.53 -6.15
C ALA A 218 14.06 9.34 -7.08
N ILE A 219 12.84 9.27 -7.62
CA ILE A 219 12.45 8.26 -8.61
C ILE A 219 13.30 8.35 -9.88
N ALA A 220 13.49 9.56 -10.42
CA ALA A 220 14.30 9.75 -11.63
C ALA A 220 15.76 9.31 -11.43
N ARG A 221 16.32 9.55 -10.23
CA ARG A 221 17.66 9.07 -9.85
C ARG A 221 17.71 7.55 -9.76
N LEU A 222 16.74 6.92 -9.09
CA LEU A 222 16.66 5.45 -9.02
C LEU A 222 16.58 4.84 -10.41
N LYS A 223 15.73 5.37 -11.28
CA LYS A 223 15.61 4.90 -12.67
C LYS A 223 16.93 5.00 -13.43
N LYS A 224 17.60 6.15 -13.33
CA LYS A 224 18.90 6.36 -13.99
C LYS A 224 19.98 5.41 -13.45
N MET A 225 20.05 5.21 -12.13
CA MET A 225 21.01 4.30 -11.51
C MET A 225 20.75 2.85 -11.95
N ALA A 226 19.48 2.43 -11.98
CA ALA A 226 19.11 1.11 -12.43
C ALA A 226 19.46 0.86 -13.91
N GLU A 227 19.24 1.85 -14.78
CA GLU A 227 19.63 1.80 -16.20
C GLU A 227 21.16 1.69 -16.35
N THR A 228 21.94 2.47 -15.59
CA THR A 228 23.41 2.41 -15.66
C THR A 228 24.00 1.10 -15.16
N MET A 229 23.46 0.51 -14.09
CA MET A 229 23.93 -0.78 -13.57
C MET A 229 23.63 -1.92 -14.53
N ARG A 230 22.44 -1.90 -15.15
CA ARG A 230 22.06 -2.89 -16.17
C ARG A 230 22.94 -2.84 -17.42
N ALA A 231 23.38 -1.64 -17.81
CA ALA A 231 24.32 -1.45 -18.92
C ALA A 231 25.73 -1.97 -18.57
N GLY A 232 26.19 -1.80 -17.33
CA GLY A 232 27.49 -2.31 -16.88
C GLY A 232 27.56 -3.83 -16.78
N ASP A 233 26.49 -4.49 -16.33
CA ASP A 233 26.43 -5.96 -16.21
C ASP A 233 26.38 -6.66 -17.59
N SER A 234 25.80 -6.00 -18.60
CA SER A 234 25.74 -6.53 -19.97
C SER A 234 27.08 -6.42 -20.71
N GLU A 235 27.95 -5.47 -20.35
CA GLU A 235 29.33 -5.39 -20.89
C GLU A 235 30.29 -6.40 -20.25
N GLN A 236 30.09 -6.75 -18.96
CA GLN A 236 30.94 -7.72 -18.26
C GLN A 236 30.64 -9.18 -18.64
N ASN A 237 29.40 -9.49 -19.00
CA ASN A 237 28.98 -10.86 -19.38
C ASN A 237 29.19 -11.19 -20.87
N GLY A 238 29.82 -10.27 -21.62
CA GLY A 238 30.05 -10.37 -23.08
C GLY A 238 31.52 -10.49 -23.49
N ALA A 239 32.46 -10.70 -22.57
CA ALA A 239 33.86 -10.95 -22.91
C ALA A 239 34.09 -12.44 -23.26
N PRO A 240 34.72 -12.76 -24.42
CA PRO A 240 34.88 -14.13 -24.92
C PRO A 240 35.87 -14.99 -24.12
#